data_AF-A0A497EIJ4-F1
#
_entry.id   AF-A0A497EIJ4-F1
#
_cell.length_a   1.000
_cell.length_b   1.000
_cell.length_c   1.000
_cell.angle_alpha   90.00
_cell.angle_beta   90.00
_cell.angle_gamma   90.00
#
_symmetry.space_group_name_H-M   'P 1'
#
loop_
_entity.id
_entity.type
_entity.pdbx_description
1 polymer ?
#
loop_
_entity_poly.entity_id
_entity_poly.type
_entity_poly.pdbx_seq_one_letter_code
_entity_poly.pdbx_strand_id
1 'polypeptide(L)'
;KPGFERIEKIDSVFAGIASSKATIELRKLKKFDFVIGFDCRVIPADKKDVLRYLIWRQAECKRNCYNAFAQIALEKKGFCGEALSKRLAGKKISALKRLIKKEGLLDKIKPWHEKGVLLYWKKYRKKGYDPIRNEEVIVERRKVFVDWNPVLFNSASGKSFILNLMKNGMV
;
A
#
# COMPACT_ATOMS: atom_id res chain seq x y z
N LYS A 1 -1.88 -13.18 24.82
CA LYS A 1 -1.15 -13.43 23.55
C LYS A 1 -2.18 -13.41 22.42
N PRO A 2 -2.04 -12.59 21.36
CA PRO A 2 -2.99 -12.67 20.25
C PRO A 2 -2.91 -14.08 19.65
N GLY A 3 -4.06 -14.76 19.58
CA GLY A 3 -4.21 -16.22 19.43
C GLY A 3 -3.87 -16.80 18.05
N PHE A 4 -2.86 -16.28 17.38
CA PHE A 4 -2.43 -16.74 16.07
C PHE A 4 -1.01 -17.32 16.14
N GLU A 5 -0.87 -18.45 16.81
CA GLU A 5 0.39 -19.22 16.80
C GLU A 5 0.46 -20.17 15.58
N ARG A 6 -0.66 -20.37 14.85
CA ARG A 6 -0.72 -21.21 13.65
C ARG A 6 -0.67 -20.39 12.38
N ILE A 7 0.42 -20.52 11.63
CA ILE A 7 0.65 -19.83 10.35
C ILE A 7 -0.48 -20.11 9.35
N GLU A 8 -0.92 -21.37 9.22
CA GLU A 8 -2.02 -21.76 8.32
C GLU A 8 -3.32 -20.97 8.60
N LYS A 9 -3.62 -20.68 9.88
CA LYS A 9 -4.79 -19.90 10.26
C LYS A 9 -4.60 -18.41 9.97
N ILE A 10 -3.39 -17.87 10.13
CA ILE A 10 -3.08 -16.50 9.71
C ILE A 10 -3.33 -16.39 8.21
N ASP A 11 -2.66 -17.21 7.41
CA ASP A 11 -2.69 -17.07 5.95
C ASP A 11 -4.11 -17.26 5.40
N SER A 12 -4.81 -18.32 5.80
CA SER A 12 -6.17 -18.59 5.30
C SER A 12 -7.19 -17.52 5.73
N VAL A 13 -7.13 -17.04 6.97
CA VAL A 13 -8.09 -16.04 7.47
C VAL A 13 -7.83 -14.67 6.84
N PHE A 14 -6.58 -14.20 6.77
CA PHE A 14 -6.28 -12.90 6.16
C PHE A 14 -6.56 -12.89 4.66
N ALA A 15 -6.19 -13.96 3.93
CA ALA A 15 -6.55 -14.11 2.51
C ALA A 15 -8.07 -14.11 2.32
N GLY A 16 -8.81 -14.88 3.14
CA GLY A 16 -10.26 -14.98 3.06
C GLY A 16 -10.96 -13.65 3.32
N ILE A 17 -10.54 -12.90 4.35
CA ILE A 17 -11.11 -11.58 4.67
C ILE A 17 -10.83 -10.59 3.54
N ALA A 18 -9.60 -10.52 3.03
CA ALA A 18 -9.25 -9.61 1.94
C ALA A 18 -10.05 -9.92 0.66
N SER A 19 -10.14 -11.21 0.30
CA SER A 19 -10.89 -11.71 -0.86
C SER A 19 -12.38 -11.38 -0.77
N SER A 20 -13.00 -11.67 0.38
CA SER A 20 -14.41 -11.37 0.63
C SER A 20 -14.70 -9.87 0.56
N LYS A 21 -13.90 -9.05 1.28
CA LYS A 21 -14.10 -7.61 1.32
C LYS A 21 -13.89 -6.95 -0.05
N ALA A 22 -12.85 -7.34 -0.77
CA ALA A 22 -12.58 -6.81 -2.11
C ALA A 22 -13.72 -7.15 -3.09
N THR A 23 -14.20 -8.40 -3.07
CA THR A 23 -15.33 -8.84 -3.90
C THR A 23 -16.59 -8.00 -3.62
N ILE A 24 -16.92 -7.79 -2.34
CA ILE A 24 -18.08 -6.98 -1.93
C ILE A 24 -17.93 -5.52 -2.39
N GLU A 25 -16.79 -4.88 -2.11
CA GLU A 25 -16.61 -3.46 -2.45
C GLU A 25 -16.53 -3.21 -3.96
N LEU A 26 -15.94 -4.13 -4.73
CA LEU A 26 -15.87 -3.98 -6.19
C LEU A 26 -17.21 -4.26 -6.86
N ARG A 27 -18.03 -5.18 -6.34
CA ARG A 27 -19.41 -5.39 -6.81
C ARG A 27 -20.29 -4.15 -6.63
N LYS A 28 -20.09 -3.38 -5.55
CA LYS A 28 -20.81 -2.10 -5.35
C LYS A 28 -20.56 -1.08 -6.46
N LEU A 29 -19.40 -1.17 -7.15
CA LEU A 29 -19.10 -0.30 -8.29
C LEU A 29 -19.92 -0.67 -9.55
N LYS A 30 -20.76 -1.72 -9.50
CA LYS A 30 -21.63 -2.20 -10.59
C LYS A 30 -20.92 -2.50 -11.92
N LYS A 31 -19.59 -2.64 -11.89
CA LYS A 31 -18.74 -2.90 -13.06
C LYS A 31 -17.99 -4.22 -12.98
N PHE A 32 -18.11 -4.92 -11.85
CA PHE A 32 -17.34 -6.12 -11.56
C PHE A 32 -18.30 -7.19 -11.04
N ASP A 33 -18.41 -8.29 -11.79
CA ASP A 33 -19.13 -9.49 -11.35
C ASP A 33 -18.25 -10.73 -11.49
N PHE A 34 -17.17 -10.74 -10.72
CA PHE A 34 -16.30 -11.89 -10.56
C PHE A 34 -15.84 -12.00 -9.12
N VAL A 35 -15.39 -13.20 -8.74
CA VAL A 35 -14.82 -13.48 -7.43
C VAL A 35 -13.33 -13.12 -7.45
N ILE A 36 -12.86 -12.52 -6.36
CA ILE A 36 -11.45 -12.15 -6.19
C ILE A 36 -10.84 -13.05 -5.14
N GLY A 37 -9.69 -13.66 -5.46
CA GLY A 37 -8.85 -14.39 -4.54
C GLY A 37 -7.52 -13.67 -4.32
N PHE A 38 -7.11 -13.51 -3.06
CA PHE A 38 -5.78 -13.05 -2.67
C PHE A 38 -4.96 -14.21 -2.10
N ASP A 39 -3.65 -14.23 -2.36
CA ASP A 39 -2.70 -15.04 -1.61
C ASP A 39 -2.31 -14.32 -0.30
N CYS A 40 -1.82 -15.08 0.67
CA CYS A 40 -1.22 -14.55 1.88
C CYS A 40 0.07 -15.31 2.18
N ARG A 41 1.02 -14.62 2.83
CA ARG A 41 2.26 -15.23 3.30
C ARG A 41 2.69 -14.55 4.59
N VAL A 42 3.18 -15.34 5.54
CA VAL A 42 3.85 -14.84 6.74
C VAL A 42 5.36 -14.70 6.47
N ILE A 43 5.92 -13.54 6.80
CA ILE A 43 7.37 -13.28 6.75
C ILE A 43 7.85 -13.02 8.18
N PRO A 44 8.58 -13.95 8.81
CA PRO A 44 9.25 -13.70 10.08
C PRO A 44 10.26 -12.57 9.90
N ALA A 45 10.20 -11.55 10.76
CA ALA A 45 11.03 -10.36 10.64
C ALA A 45 11.27 -9.72 12.01
N ASP A 46 12.49 -9.26 12.25
CA ASP A 46 12.77 -8.35 13.35
C ASP A 46 12.42 -6.89 12.98
N LYS A 47 12.68 -5.95 13.89
CA LYS A 47 12.36 -4.53 13.62
C LYS A 47 13.14 -3.94 12.43
N LYS A 48 14.40 -4.34 12.23
CA LYS A 48 15.25 -3.85 11.14
C LYS A 48 14.82 -4.47 9.81
N ASP A 49 14.44 -5.73 9.82
CA ASP A 49 13.91 -6.46 8.67
C ASP A 49 12.62 -5.83 8.16
N VAL A 50 11.72 -5.42 9.05
CA VAL A 50 10.48 -4.71 8.66
C VAL A 50 10.77 -3.42 7.91
N LEU A 51 11.70 -2.57 8.40
CA LEU A 51 12.06 -1.34 7.71
C LEU A 51 12.66 -1.62 6.32
N ARG A 52 13.57 -2.59 6.24
CA ARG A 52 14.20 -2.99 4.97
C ARG A 52 13.15 -3.52 3.99
N TYR A 53 12.22 -4.34 4.47
CA TYR A 53 11.13 -4.89 3.69
C TYR A 53 10.21 -3.79 3.16
N LEU A 54 9.81 -2.82 3.99
CA LEU A 54 8.96 -1.70 3.56
C LEU A 54 9.66 -0.82 2.52
N ILE A 55 10.96 -0.55 2.69
CA ILE A 55 11.76 0.17 1.68
C ILE A 55 11.76 -0.58 0.34
N TRP A 56 11.96 -1.90 0.38
CA TRP A 56 11.94 -2.75 -0.80
C TRP A 56 10.57 -2.74 -1.51
N ARG A 57 9.48 -2.92 -0.76
CA ARG A 57 8.11 -2.85 -1.29
C ARG A 57 7.77 -1.50 -1.91
N GLN A 58 8.22 -0.39 -1.32
CA GLN A 58 8.02 0.94 -1.92
C GLN A 58 8.83 1.12 -3.21
N ALA A 59 10.04 0.55 -3.30
CA ALA A 59 10.83 0.56 -4.53
C ALA A 59 10.19 -0.29 -5.64
N GLU A 60 9.59 -1.43 -5.30
CA GLU A 60 8.82 -2.24 -6.24
C GLU A 60 7.55 -1.55 -6.70
N CYS A 61 6.82 -0.87 -5.79
CA CYS A 61 5.67 -0.04 -6.15
C CYS A 61 6.04 0.98 -7.22
N LYS A 62 7.16 1.69 -7.03
CA LYS A 62 7.71 2.61 -8.03
C LYS A 62 7.96 1.91 -9.36
N ARG A 63 8.68 0.78 -9.35
CA ARG A 63 8.99 0.04 -10.58
C ARG A 63 7.73 -0.42 -11.31
N ASN A 64 6.74 -0.94 -10.59
CA ASN A 64 5.46 -1.39 -11.14
C ASN A 64 4.66 -0.23 -11.73
N CYS A 65 4.64 0.93 -11.06
CA CYS A 65 4.03 2.15 -11.60
C CYS A 65 4.61 2.51 -12.97
N TYR A 66 5.94 2.67 -13.08
CA TYR A 66 6.55 3.05 -14.36
C TYR A 66 6.41 1.97 -15.42
N ASN A 67 6.39 0.68 -15.06
CA ASN A 67 6.09 -0.39 -16.01
C ASN A 67 4.65 -0.30 -16.53
N ALA A 68 3.65 -0.14 -15.67
CA ALA A 68 2.25 -0.05 -16.06
C ALA A 68 1.97 1.17 -16.95
N PHE A 69 2.52 2.34 -16.60
CA PHE A 69 2.38 3.53 -17.44
C PHE A 69 3.11 3.41 -18.78
N ALA A 70 4.26 2.72 -18.80
CA ALA A 70 4.97 2.42 -20.05
C ALA A 70 4.20 1.40 -20.92
N GLN A 71 3.51 0.43 -20.31
CA GLN A 71 2.60 -0.47 -21.00
C GLN A 71 1.46 0.31 -21.67
N ILE A 72 0.76 1.17 -20.93
CA ILE A 72 -0.31 2.04 -21.48
C ILE A 72 0.23 2.91 -22.64
N ALA A 73 1.46 3.43 -22.51
CA ALA A 73 2.12 4.20 -23.56
C ALA A 73 2.37 3.37 -24.84
N LEU A 74 2.70 2.08 -24.72
CA LEU A 74 2.92 1.19 -25.86
C LEU A 74 1.61 0.68 -26.47
N GLU A 75 0.61 0.40 -25.65
CA GLU A 75 -0.73 0.00 -26.10
C GLU A 75 -1.37 1.10 -26.96
N LYS A 76 -1.18 2.37 -26.58
CA LYS A 76 -1.59 3.52 -27.41
C LYS A 76 -0.93 3.57 -28.80
N LYS A 77 0.22 2.91 -28.97
CA LYS A 77 0.92 2.78 -30.26
C LYS A 77 0.54 1.51 -31.01
N GLY A 78 -0.43 0.74 -30.50
CA GLY A 78 -0.87 -0.51 -31.10
C GLY A 78 -0.02 -1.73 -30.74
N PHE A 79 0.93 -1.64 -29.81
CA PHE A 79 1.66 -2.83 -29.35
C PHE A 79 0.82 -3.64 -28.36
N CYS A 80 0.81 -4.95 -28.50
CA CYS A 80 0.11 -5.87 -27.61
C CYS A 80 0.89 -7.17 -27.39
N GLY A 81 0.44 -7.98 -26.42
CA GLY A 81 0.94 -9.34 -26.18
C GLY A 81 2.46 -9.42 -26.01
N GLU A 82 3.06 -10.43 -26.65
CA GLU A 82 4.50 -10.71 -26.54
C GLU A 82 5.37 -9.56 -27.05
N ALA A 83 4.94 -8.85 -28.09
CA ALA A 83 5.68 -7.71 -28.64
C ALA A 83 5.80 -6.57 -27.60
N LEU A 84 4.75 -6.35 -26.82
CA LEU A 84 4.76 -5.39 -25.72
C LEU A 84 5.70 -5.86 -24.60
N SER A 85 5.59 -7.14 -24.18
CA SER A 85 6.43 -7.70 -23.13
C SER A 85 7.92 -7.65 -23.48
N LYS A 86 8.29 -8.03 -24.71
CA LYS A 86 9.67 -7.90 -25.23
C LYS A 86 10.16 -6.47 -25.21
N ARG A 87 9.29 -5.50 -25.52
CA ARG A 87 9.63 -4.07 -25.46
C ARG A 87 9.73 -3.53 -24.05
N LEU A 88 9.11 -4.12 -23.03
CA LEU A 88 9.28 -3.68 -21.64
C LEU A 88 10.42 -4.41 -20.92
N ALA A 89 10.74 -5.62 -21.36
CA ALA A 89 11.74 -6.48 -20.76
C ALA A 89 13.09 -5.76 -20.58
N GLY A 90 13.67 -5.89 -19.38
CA GLY A 90 14.98 -5.36 -19.03
C GLY A 90 15.10 -3.83 -19.01
N LYS A 91 14.04 -3.05 -19.28
CA LYS A 91 14.15 -1.59 -19.31
C LYS A 91 14.35 -1.00 -17.92
N LYS A 92 15.35 -0.12 -17.82
CA LYS A 92 15.58 0.72 -16.65
C LYS A 92 14.48 1.76 -16.50
N ILE A 93 14.20 2.19 -15.27
CA ILE A 93 13.19 3.22 -14.96
C ILE A 93 13.40 4.51 -15.77
N SER A 94 14.64 4.92 -16.02
CA SER A 94 14.95 6.11 -16.83
C SER A 94 14.45 5.98 -18.28
N ALA A 95 14.54 4.79 -18.88
CA ALA A 95 14.03 4.53 -20.22
C ALA A 95 12.49 4.51 -20.24
N LEU A 96 11.86 3.91 -19.22
CA LEU A 96 10.40 3.91 -19.05
C LEU A 96 9.88 5.35 -18.90
N LYS A 97 10.53 6.16 -18.07
CA LYS A 97 10.19 7.59 -17.89
C LYS A 97 10.20 8.36 -19.20
N ARG A 98 11.22 8.17 -20.04
CA ARG A 98 11.28 8.83 -21.36
C ARG A 98 10.12 8.41 -22.26
N LEU A 99 9.77 7.12 -22.27
CA LEU A 99 8.66 6.60 -23.07
C LEU A 99 7.32 7.21 -22.61
N ILE A 100 7.07 7.20 -21.31
CA ILE A 100 5.85 7.79 -20.70
C ILE A 100 5.76 9.28 -20.99
N LYS A 101 6.89 10.01 -20.91
CA LYS A 101 6.95 11.44 -21.21
C LYS A 101 6.60 11.73 -22.67
N LYS A 102 7.08 10.93 -23.62
CA LYS A 102 6.77 11.10 -25.05
C LYS A 102 5.27 10.98 -25.35
N GLU A 103 4.55 10.17 -24.58
CA GLU A 103 3.10 9.99 -24.75
C GLU A 103 2.25 10.94 -23.88
N GLY A 104 2.85 11.94 -23.24
CA GLY A 104 2.14 12.91 -22.40
C GLY A 104 1.45 12.28 -21.18
N LEU A 105 1.98 11.16 -20.67
CA LEU A 105 1.37 10.41 -19.55
C LEU A 105 2.03 10.69 -18.20
N LEU A 106 3.11 11.47 -18.16
CA LEU A 106 3.90 11.67 -16.93
C LEU A 106 3.08 12.38 -15.85
N ASP A 107 2.32 13.42 -16.22
CA ASP A 107 1.49 14.21 -15.29
C ASP A 107 0.27 13.44 -14.76
N LYS A 108 -0.02 12.26 -15.32
CA LYS A 108 -1.07 11.38 -14.83
C LYS A 108 -0.61 10.48 -13.67
N ILE A 109 0.69 10.46 -13.36
CA ILE A 109 1.22 9.69 -12.25
C ILE A 109 0.95 10.44 -10.94
N LYS A 110 0.01 9.90 -10.15
CA LYS A 110 -0.28 10.39 -8.80
C LYS A 110 0.72 9.81 -7.80
N PRO A 111 0.97 10.48 -6.65
CA PRO A 111 1.93 9.98 -5.66
C PRO A 111 1.67 8.54 -5.19
N TRP A 112 0.42 8.18 -4.93
CA TRP A 112 0.09 6.81 -4.50
C TRP A 112 0.37 5.75 -5.57
N HIS A 113 0.41 6.11 -6.87
CA HIS A 113 0.77 5.16 -7.92
C HIS A 113 2.21 4.66 -7.74
N GLU A 114 3.15 5.57 -7.44
CA GLU A 114 4.59 5.23 -7.34
C GLU A 114 5.12 5.05 -5.91
N LYS A 115 4.37 5.51 -4.89
CA LYS A 115 4.76 5.40 -3.47
C LYS A 115 3.88 4.44 -2.66
N GLY A 116 2.75 4.01 -3.22
CA GLY A 116 1.74 3.21 -2.52
C GLY A 116 0.90 4.04 -1.55
N VAL A 117 0.10 3.33 -0.76
CA VAL A 117 -0.75 3.89 0.31
C VAL A 117 -0.29 3.29 1.63
N LEU A 118 -0.06 4.13 2.65
CA LEU A 118 0.35 3.69 3.99
C LEU A 118 -0.80 3.83 4.97
N LEU A 119 -1.13 2.74 5.66
CA LEU A 119 -2.14 2.72 6.72
C LEU A 119 -1.45 2.55 8.07
N TYR A 120 -1.78 3.39 9.05
CA TYR A 120 -1.22 3.29 10.40
C TYR A 120 -2.14 3.89 11.45
N TRP A 121 -1.98 3.46 12.70
CA TRP A 121 -2.74 4.00 13.82
C TRP A 121 -2.21 5.38 14.21
N LYS A 122 -3.13 6.35 14.38
CA LYS A 122 -2.84 7.67 14.91
C LYS A 122 -3.73 7.96 16.11
N LYS A 123 -3.12 8.47 17.19
CA LYS A 123 -3.82 8.99 18.36
C LYS A 123 -4.44 10.35 18.03
N TYR A 124 -5.66 10.57 18.50
CA TYR A 124 -6.33 11.86 18.44
C TYR A 124 -7.08 12.10 19.76
N ARG A 125 -7.19 13.37 20.13
CA ARG A 125 -7.97 13.81 21.29
C ARG A 125 -9.39 14.11 20.86
N LYS A 126 -10.38 13.70 21.66
CA LYS A 126 -11.79 14.06 21.48
C LYS A 126 -12.37 14.40 22.84
N LYS A 127 -13.32 15.35 22.87
CA LYS A 127 -14.18 15.56 24.04
C LYS A 127 -15.05 14.33 24.26
N GLY A 128 -15.06 13.85 25.50
CA GLY A 128 -15.99 12.88 26.05
C GLY A 128 -16.67 13.47 27.28
N TYR A 129 -17.51 12.68 27.92
CA TYR A 129 -18.23 13.07 29.11
C TYR A 129 -18.07 11.97 30.16
N ASP A 130 -17.68 12.34 31.37
CA ASP A 130 -17.58 11.44 32.52
C ASP A 130 -18.90 11.51 33.32
N PRO A 131 -19.75 10.48 33.27
CA PRO A 131 -21.04 10.49 33.96
C PRO A 131 -20.91 10.36 35.49
N ILE A 132 -19.75 9.95 36.01
CA ILE A 132 -19.51 9.83 37.46
C ILE A 132 -19.13 11.19 38.04
N ARG A 133 -18.32 11.96 37.29
CA ARG A 133 -17.84 13.29 37.72
C ARG A 133 -18.65 14.46 37.16
N ASN A 134 -19.60 14.18 36.26
CA ASN A 134 -20.48 15.16 35.60
C ASN A 134 -19.69 16.27 34.88
N GLU A 135 -18.61 15.91 34.17
CA GLU A 135 -17.72 16.88 33.52
C GLU A 135 -17.31 16.46 32.09
N GLU A 136 -16.99 17.45 31.25
CA GLU A 136 -16.36 17.20 29.95
C GLU A 136 -14.89 16.80 30.16
N VAL A 137 -14.51 15.62 29.65
CA VAL A 137 -13.15 15.11 29.72
C VAL A 137 -12.52 15.02 28.34
N ILE A 138 -11.22 15.30 28.23
CA ILE A 138 -10.46 15.07 27.00
C ILE A 138 -9.94 13.63 27.02
N VAL A 139 -10.44 12.80 26.11
CA VAL A 139 -10.00 11.40 25.99
C VAL A 139 -9.12 11.22 24.75
N GLU A 140 -8.15 10.32 24.87
CA GLU A 140 -7.34 9.87 23.73
C GLU A 140 -7.97 8.63 23.09
N ARG A 141 -8.04 8.63 21.76
CA ARG A 141 -8.53 7.52 20.93
C ARG A 141 -7.57 7.26 19.78
N ARG A 142 -7.59 6.04 19.25
CA ARG A 142 -6.83 5.68 18.03
C ARG A 142 -7.78 5.56 16.86
N LYS A 143 -7.35 6.03 15.69
CA LYS A 143 -8.00 5.77 14.41
C LYS A 143 -6.97 5.31 13.38
N VAL A 144 -7.40 4.52 12.41
CA VAL A 144 -6.57 4.23 11.23
C VAL A 144 -6.49 5.49 10.39
N PHE A 145 -5.27 5.93 10.11
CA PHE A 145 -4.98 7.00 9.16
C PHE A 145 -4.52 6.39 7.84
N VAL A 146 -5.04 6.91 6.72
CA VAL A 146 -4.72 6.45 5.37
C VAL A 146 -3.96 7.55 4.65
N ASP A 147 -2.66 7.34 4.42
CA ASP A 147 -1.77 8.26 3.74
C ASP A 147 -1.61 7.88 2.26
N TRP A 148 -2.16 8.70 1.37
CA TRP A 148 -2.08 8.54 -0.09
C TRP A 148 -0.84 9.17 -0.72
N ASN A 149 0.05 9.76 0.08
CA ASN A 149 1.32 10.30 -0.39
C ASN A 149 2.41 10.06 0.67
N PRO A 150 2.73 8.79 0.98
CA PRO A 150 3.69 8.49 2.02
C PRO A 150 5.07 9.03 1.67
N VAL A 151 5.83 9.35 2.71
CA VAL A 151 7.23 9.73 2.58
C VAL A 151 8.05 8.59 1.97
N LEU A 152 9.19 8.94 1.35
CA LEU A 152 10.12 7.92 0.85
C LEU A 152 10.81 7.24 2.03
N PHE A 153 10.55 5.95 2.24
CA PHE A 153 11.03 5.21 3.40
C PHE A 153 12.56 5.06 3.42
N ASN A 154 13.23 5.16 2.27
CA ASN A 154 14.70 5.12 2.21
C ASN A 154 15.38 6.47 2.54
N SER A 155 14.62 7.55 2.71
CA SER A 155 15.18 8.83 3.16
C SER A 155 15.44 8.81 4.67
N ALA A 156 16.32 9.70 5.17
CA ALA A 156 16.58 9.80 6.61
C ALA A 156 15.29 10.08 7.41
N SER A 157 14.47 11.03 6.95
CA SER A 157 13.18 11.35 7.58
C SER A 157 12.18 10.18 7.49
N GLY A 158 12.14 9.48 6.35
CA GLY A 158 11.28 8.31 6.16
C GLY A 158 11.64 7.13 7.06
N LYS A 159 12.94 6.84 7.23
CA LYS A 159 13.42 5.81 8.15
C LYS A 159 12.99 6.13 9.59
N SER A 160 13.25 7.36 10.05
CA SER A 160 12.85 7.81 11.38
C SER A 160 11.32 7.75 11.57
N PHE A 161 10.56 8.13 10.54
CA PHE A 161 9.10 8.06 10.58
C PHE A 161 8.58 6.63 10.77
N ILE A 162 9.04 5.67 9.98
CA ILE A 162 8.63 4.25 10.11
C ILE A 162 9.05 3.67 11.46
N LEU A 163 10.28 3.95 11.92
CA LEU A 163 10.74 3.48 13.23
C LEU A 163 9.89 4.05 14.38
N ASN A 164 9.47 5.30 14.28
CA ASN A 164 8.57 5.91 15.26
C ASN A 164 7.17 5.29 15.23
N LEU A 165 6.63 4.97 14.05
CA LEU A 165 5.36 4.24 13.94
C LEU A 165 5.44 2.87 14.61
N MET A 166 6.54 2.13 14.42
CA MET A 166 6.73 0.82 15.03
C MET A 166 6.86 0.89 16.56
N LYS A 167 7.46 1.96 17.10
CA LYS A 167 7.52 2.18 18.56
C LYS A 167 6.14 2.49 19.14
N ASN A 168 5.38 3.35 18.47
CA ASN A 168 4.08 3.84 18.97
C ASN A 168 2.91 2.88 18.70
N GLY A 169 3.07 1.92 17.78
CA GLY A 169 2.08 0.90 17.45
C GLY A 169 2.16 -0.39 18.27
N MET A 170 3.23 -0.59 19.06
CA MET A 170 3.47 -1.78 19.90
C MET A 170 2.89 -1.67 21.32
N VAL A 171 1.74 -1.00 21.48
CA VAL A 171 0.98 -0.97 22.76
C VAL A 171 -0.44 -1.45 22.53
#